data_AF-A0A8I1URQ8-F1
#
_entry.id   AF-A0A8I1URQ8-F1
#
_cell.length_a   1.000
_cell.length_b   1.000
_cell.length_c   1.000
_cell.angle_alpha   90.00
_cell.angle_beta   90.00
_cell.angle_gamma   90.00
#
_symmetry.space_group_name_H-M   'P 1'
#
loop_
_entity.id
_entity.type
_entity.pdbx_description
1 polymer ?
#
loop_
_entity_poly.entity_id
_entity_poly.type
_entity_poly.pdbx_seq_one_letter_code
_entity_poly.pdbx_strand_id
1 'polypeptide(L)' 'MQSTARPTIVLSATPKGNGYQATVTFPGGVSMSSAETYPTIGEAMTAAAKKLLDMPDRLIALDRAENQQAELRQS' A
#
# COMPACT_ATOMS: atom_id res chain seq x y z
N MET A 1 4.93 18.99 -21.08
CA MET A 1 3.92 18.70 -20.04
C MET A 1 4.52 17.61 -19.15
N GLN A 2 5.06 17.97 -17.98
CA GLN A 2 5.64 16.95 -17.07
C GLN A 2 4.51 16.31 -16.26
N SER A 3 4.36 14.99 -16.37
CA SER A 3 3.41 14.21 -15.59
C SER A 3 3.98 13.99 -14.19
N THR A 4 3.38 14.61 -13.17
CA THR A 4 3.65 14.29 -11.76
C THR A 4 3.09 12.89 -11.49
N ALA A 5 3.92 11.85 -11.59
CA ALA A 5 3.52 10.50 -11.25
C ALA A 5 3.30 10.43 -9.74
N ARG A 6 2.04 10.48 -9.31
CA ARG A 6 1.66 10.41 -7.89
C ARG A 6 2.09 9.07 -7.29
N PRO A 7 2.54 9.04 -6.03
CA PRO A 7 2.87 7.79 -5.36
C PRO A 7 1.62 6.91 -5.32
N THR A 8 1.74 5.70 -5.85
CA THR A 8 0.61 4.76 -5.96
C THR A 8 0.84 3.60 -5.02
N ILE A 9 -0.09 3.43 -4.08
CA ILE A 9 -0.19 2.23 -3.25
C ILE A 9 -1.23 1.32 -3.90
N VAL A 10 -0.92 0.03 -4.01
CA VAL A 10 -1.86 -0.98 -4.52
C VAL A 10 -2.42 -1.78 -3.35
N LEU A 11 -3.76 -1.85 -3.26
CA LEU A 11 -4.45 -2.73 -2.32
C LEU A 11 -5.14 -3.83 -3.11
N SER A 12 -4.75 -5.09 -2.87
CA SER A 12 -5.31 -6.26 -3.54
C SER A 12 -5.82 -7.27 -2.52
N ALA A 13 -6.79 -8.10 -2.89
CA ALA A 13 -7.24 -9.22 -2.09
C ALA A 13 -7.06 -10.52 -2.88
N THR A 14 -6.52 -11.54 -2.22
CA THR A 14 -6.29 -12.86 -2.80
C THR A 14 -7.06 -13.92 -2.00
N PRO A 15 -7.67 -14.91 -2.66
CA PRO A 15 -8.24 -16.06 -1.97
C PRO A 15 -7.17 -16.79 -1.16
N LYS A 16 -7.49 -17.15 0.09
CA LYS A 16 -6.61 -17.91 0.99
C LYS A 16 -7.46 -18.76 1.93
N GLY A 17 -7.38 -20.08 1.77
CA GLY A 17 -8.23 -21.02 2.49
C GLY A 17 -9.71 -20.78 2.18
N ASN A 18 -10.53 -20.63 3.22
CA ASN A 18 -11.97 -20.40 3.11
C ASN A 18 -12.36 -18.91 3.03
N GLY A 19 -11.39 -18.02 2.78
CA GLY A 19 -11.62 -16.58 2.76
C GLY A 19 -10.61 -15.84 1.89
N TYR A 20 -10.37 -14.56 2.23
CA TYR A 20 -9.53 -13.64 1.49
C TYR A 20 -8.50 -13.00 2.42
N GLN A 21 -7.27 -12.86 1.94
CA GLN A 21 -6.24 -12.04 2.57
C GLN A 21 -5.97 -10.83 1.68
N ALA A 22 -5.90 -9.64 2.26
CA ALA A 22 -5.54 -8.45 1.50
C ALA A 22 -4.07 -8.08 1.67
N THR A 23 -3.48 -7.46 0.65
CA THR A 23 -2.10 -7.01 0.63
C THR A 23 -2.04 -5.57 0.13
N VAL A 24 -1.30 -4.74 0.87
CA VAL A 24 -0.91 -3.39 0.50
C VAL A 24 0.51 -3.45 -0.03
N THR A 25 0.72 -2.98 -1.26
CA THR A 25 2.03 -2.87 -1.91
C THR A 25 2.38 -1.42 -2.13
N PHE A 26 3.52 -1.01 -1.60
CA PHE A 26 4.08 0.31 -1.74
C PHE A 26 4.94 0.43 -3.01
N PRO A 27 5.19 1.65 -3.51
CA PRO A 27 6.23 1.91 -4.49
C PRO A 27 7.57 1.32 -4.02
N GLY A 28 8.29 0.63 -4.91
CA GLY A 28 9.53 -0.07 -4.56
C GLY A 28 9.35 -1.51 -4.09
N GLY A 29 8.13 -2.05 -4.09
CA GLY A 29 7.88 -3.49 -3.94
C GLY A 29 7.71 -3.98 -2.50
N VAL A 30 7.90 -3.10 -1.50
CA VAL A 30 7.60 -3.41 -0.10
C VAL A 30 6.11 -3.68 0.04
N SER A 31 5.73 -4.80 0.64
CA SER A 31 4.34 -5.20 0.80
C SER A 31 4.02 -5.57 2.24
N MET A 32 2.76 -5.40 2.63
CA MET A 32 2.23 -5.87 3.90
C MET A 32 0.85 -6.49 3.70
N SER A 33 0.55 -7.57 4.41
CA SER A 33 -0.76 -8.21 4.33
C SER A 33 -1.63 -7.94 5.55
N SER A 34 -2.94 -8.11 5.40
CA SER A 34 -3.87 -8.23 6.50
C SER A 34 -3.41 -9.34 7.44
N ALA A 35 -3.58 -9.13 8.74
CA ALA A 35 -3.09 -10.06 9.77
C ALA A 35 -3.73 -11.45 9.61
N GLU A 36 -4.97 -11.48 9.13
CA GLU A 36 -5.79 -12.69 9.03
C GLU A 36 -6.47 -12.81 7.66
N THR A 37 -7.16 -13.93 7.48
CA THR A 37 -8.10 -14.20 6.38
C THR A 37 -9.52 -13.83 6.79
N TYR A 38 -10.25 -13.15 5.90
CA TYR A 38 -11.61 -12.69 6.15
C TYR A 38 -12.61 -13.37 5.20
N PRO A 39 -13.88 -13.53 5.61
CA PRO A 39 -14.91 -14.16 4.77
C PRO A 39 -15.12 -13.45 3.43
N THR A 40 -14.96 -12.12 3.39
CA THR A 40 -15.18 -11.32 2.18
C THR A 40 -13.95 -10.50 1.77
N ILE A 41 -13.90 -10.14 0.48
CA ILE A 41 -12.89 -9.22 -0.07
C ILE A 41 -12.93 -7.87 0.66
N GLY A 42 -14.13 -7.32 0.90
CA GLY A 42 -14.31 -6.02 1.53
C GLY A 42 -13.75 -5.97 2.95
N GLU A 43 -13.97 -7.02 3.74
CA GLU A 43 -13.41 -7.14 5.10
C GLU A 43 -11.88 -7.24 5.06
N ALA A 44 -11.33 -8.05 4.16
CA ALA A 44 -9.88 -8.17 4.00
C ALA A 44 -9.24 -6.83 3.63
N MET A 45 -9.80 -6.15 2.62
CA MET A 45 -9.31 -4.84 2.18
C MET A 45 -9.44 -3.79 3.30
N THR A 46 -10.56 -3.79 4.02
CA THR A 46 -10.77 -2.89 5.17
C THR A 46 -9.73 -3.11 6.26
N ALA A 47 -9.45 -4.38 6.60
CA ALA A 47 -8.46 -4.71 7.62
C ALA A 47 -7.04 -4.29 7.20
N ALA A 48 -6.65 -4.54 5.95
CA ALA A 48 -5.36 -4.12 5.44
C ALA A 48 -5.23 -2.59 5.35
N ALA A 49 -6.30 -1.88 4.98
CA ALA A 49 -6.33 -0.42 4.96
C ALA A 49 -6.24 0.17 6.38
N LYS A 50 -6.97 -0.38 7.35
CA LYS A 50 -6.85 0.06 8.76
C LYS A 50 -5.44 -0.13 9.29
N LYS A 51 -4.85 -1.32 9.07
CA LYS A 51 -3.47 -1.61 9.43
C LYS A 51 -2.47 -0.64 8.80
N LEU A 52 -2.74 -0.14 7.58
CA LEU A 52 -1.90 0.86 6.93
C LEU A 52 -1.96 2.19 7.69
N LEU A 53 -3.18 2.62 8.02
CA LEU A 53 -3.43 3.87 8.73
C LEU A 53 -2.87 3.86 10.15
N ASP A 54 -2.80 2.68 10.78
CA ASP A 54 -2.17 2.47 12.10
C ASP A 54 -0.63 2.47 12.04
N MET A 55 -0.02 2.57 10.85
CA MET A 55 1.44 2.59 10.64
C MET A 55 1.90 3.92 10.01
N PRO A 56 1.80 5.05 10.73
CA PRO A 56 2.09 6.37 10.18
C PRO A 56 3.51 6.52 9.63
N ASP A 57 4.49 5.84 10.22
CA ASP A 57 5.89 5.86 9.73
C ASP A 57 6.02 5.37 8.28
N ARG A 58 5.18 4.41 7.85
CA ARG A 58 5.18 3.94 6.46
C ARG A 58 4.60 4.96 5.50
N LEU A 59 3.61 5.74 5.95
CA LEU A 59 3.02 6.83 5.18
C LEU A 59 4.00 8.01 5.07
N ILE A 60 4.68 8.35 6.17
CA ILE A 60 5.74 9.38 6.17
C ILE A 60 6.91 8.96 5.25
N ALA A 61 7.29 7.68 5.25
CA ALA A 61 8.31 7.17 4.35
C ALA A 61 7.89 7.27 2.87
N LEU A 62 6.60 7.10 2.57
CA LEU A 62 6.06 7.27 1.23
C LEU A 62 6.18 8.73 0.75
N ASP A 63 5.85 9.70 1.61
CA ASP A 63 6.01 11.12 1.30
C ASP A 63 7.48 11.47 1.00
N ARG A 64 8.42 10.95 1.80
CA ARG A 64 9.85 11.17 1.59
C ARG A 64 10.35 10.55 0.28
N ALA A 65 9.89 9.35 -0.04
CA ALA A 65 10.28 8.65 -1.26
C ALA A 65 9.81 9.41 -2.52
N GLU A 66 8.61 9.98 -2.49
CA GLU A 66 8.10 10.84 -3.58
C GLU A 66 8.98 12.09 -3.75
N ASN A 67 9.31 12.77 -2.65
CA ASN A 67 10.13 13.98 -2.69
C ASN A 67 11.54 13.71 -3.26
N GLN A 68 12.18 12.61 -2.87
CA GLN A 68 13.49 12.21 -3.41
C GLN A 68 13.44 11.88 -4.91
N GLN A 69 12.37 11.22 -5.36
CA GLN A 69 12.18 10.97 -6.79
C GLN A 69 11.95 12.26 -7.58
N ALA A 70 11.30 13.26 -7.00
CA ALA A 70 11.14 14.56 -7.62
C ALA A 70 12.48 15.29 -7.79
N GLU A 71 13.35 15.24 -6.78
CA GLU A 71 14.68 15.86 -6.80
C GLU A 71 15.60 15.22 -7.85
N LEU A 72 15.67 13.88 -7.92
CA LEU A 72 16.47 13.15 -8.91
C LEU A 72 16.03 13.40 -10.37
N ARG A 73 14.77 13.78 -10.58
CA ARG A 73 14.26 14.12 -11.92
C ARG A 73 14.63 15.54 -12.35
N GLN A 74 15.09 16.38 -11.42
CA GLN A 74 15.44 17.78 -11.66
C GLN A 74 16.95 18.01 -11.82
N SER A 75 17.78 17.00 -11.51
CA SER A 75 19.24 16.98 -11.72
C SER A 75 19.63 16.35 -13.05
#